data_AF-A0A0B6YS07-F1
#
_entry.id   AF-A0A0B6YS07-F1
#
_cell.length_a   1.000
_cell.length_b   1.000
_cell.length_c   1.000
_cell.angle_alpha   90.00
_cell.angle_beta   90.00
_cell.angle_gamma   90.00
#
_symmetry.space_group_name_H-M   'P 1'
#
loop_
_entity.id
_entity.type
_entity.pdbx_description
1 polymer ?
#
loop_
_entity_poly.entity_id
_entity_poly.type
_entity_poly.pdbx_seq_one_letter_code
_entity_poly.pdbx_strand_id
1 'polypeptide(L)'
;QVFLSPYRYQGMVETWRRAGQDYFTDFHSNYFTDIITLYSALGLAVQYKSAVALASLTPRKDNEVVVIAPEADDDFFQLIYYVLRGFM
;
A
#
# COMPACT_ATOMS: atom_id res chain seq x y z
N GLN A 1 19.96 -8.34 2.44
CA GLN A 1 21.09 -7.53 1.97
C GLN A 1 20.54 -6.51 0.97
N VAL A 2 20.65 -5.20 1.24
CA VAL A 2 20.19 -4.13 0.33
C VAL A 2 21.43 -3.40 -0.18
N PHE A 3 21.58 -3.30 -1.50
CA PHE A 3 22.65 -2.53 -2.13
C PHE A 3 22.19 -1.09 -2.37
N LEU A 4 22.93 -0.12 -1.82
CA LEU A 4 22.74 1.30 -2.05
C LEU A 4 23.41 1.67 -3.38
N SER A 5 22.65 1.71 -4.47
CA SER A 5 23.09 2.31 -5.73
C SER A 5 22.41 3.67 -5.90
N PRO A 6 23.13 4.73 -6.30
CA PRO A 6 22.54 6.04 -6.59
C PRO A 6 21.52 6.02 -7.74
N TYR A 7 21.47 4.93 -8.53
CA TYR A 7 20.52 4.72 -9.62
C TYR A 7 19.40 3.72 -9.27
N ARG A 8 19.39 3.14 -8.06
CA ARG A 8 18.35 2.18 -7.62
C ARG A 8 17.88 2.56 -6.22
N TYR A 9 16.86 3.40 -6.15
CA TYR A 9 16.16 3.65 -4.90
C TYR A 9 15.33 2.41 -4.51
N GLN A 10 15.55 1.96 -3.28
CA GLN A 10 14.67 1.13 -2.44
C GLN A 10 14.05 -0.10 -3.13
N GLY A 11 14.69 -1.27 -2.95
CA GLY A 11 14.29 -2.52 -3.60
C GLY A 11 12.80 -2.87 -3.52
N MET A 12 12.12 -2.61 -2.40
CA MET A 12 10.67 -2.83 -2.32
C MET A 12 9.86 -1.78 -3.08
N VAL A 13 10.16 -0.49 -2.94
CA VAL A 13 9.45 0.57 -3.67
C VAL A 13 9.60 0.40 -5.18
N GLU A 14 10.80 0.05 -5.67
CA GLU A 14 11.01 -0.24 -7.09
C GLU A 14 10.28 -1.52 -7.54
N THR A 15 10.16 -2.54 -6.67
CA THR A 15 9.36 -3.73 -6.98
C THR A 15 7.89 -3.37 -7.17
N TRP A 16 7.34 -2.53 -6.29
CA TRP A 16 5.95 -2.07 -6.39
C TRP A 16 5.74 -1.18 -7.62
N ARG A 17 6.70 -0.31 -7.94
CA ARG A 17 6.67 0.52 -9.15
C ARG A 17 6.64 -0.33 -10.43
N ARG A 18 7.50 -1.36 -10.51
CA ARG A 18 7.54 -2.28 -11.66
C ARG A 18 6.26 -3.09 -11.77
N ALA A 19 5.79 -3.67 -10.67
CA ALA A 19 4.54 -4.42 -10.65
C ALA A 19 3.36 -3.55 -11.14
N GLY A 20 3.30 -2.28 -10.73
CA GLY A 20 2.30 -1.34 -11.24
C GLY A 20 2.42 -1.06 -12.73
N GLN A 21 3.65 -0.93 -13.26
CA GLN A 21 3.90 -0.68 -14.67
C GLN A 21 3.59 -1.92 -15.55
N ASP A 22 3.99 -3.10 -15.10
CA ASP A 22 3.74 -4.36 -15.79
C ASP A 22 2.24 -4.65 -15.82
N TYR A 23 1.56 -4.48 -14.68
CA TYR A 23 0.11 -4.64 -14.59
C TYR A 23 -0.65 -3.66 -15.48
N PHE A 24 -0.23 -2.40 -15.54
CA PHE A 24 -0.85 -1.44 -16.46
C PHE A 24 -0.64 -1.83 -17.93
N THR A 25 0.52 -2.40 -18.27
CA THR A 25 0.81 -2.87 -19.64
C THR A 25 -0.11 -4.01 -20.06
N ASP A 26 -0.37 -4.94 -19.15
CA ASP A 26 -1.18 -6.13 -19.43
C ASP A 26 -2.69 -5.85 -19.34
N PHE A 27 -3.13 -5.08 -18.34
CA PHE A 27 -4.54 -4.93 -17.98
C PHE A 27 -5.11 -3.52 -18.23
N HIS A 28 -4.27 -2.53 -18.55
CA HIS A 28 -4.66 -1.14 -18.79
C HIS A 28 -5.44 -0.49 -17.62
N SER A 29 -5.23 -1.01 -16.41
CA SER A 29 -5.84 -0.54 -15.16
C SER A 29 -4.78 -0.16 -14.13
N ASN A 30 -5.16 0.66 -13.16
CA ASN A 30 -4.26 1.04 -12.07
C ASN A 30 -4.17 -0.10 -11.04
N TYR A 31 -2.97 -0.65 -10.90
CA TYR A 31 -2.66 -1.74 -9.96
C TYR A 31 -3.14 -1.47 -8.52
N PHE A 32 -2.95 -0.25 -8.01
CA PHE A 32 -3.31 0.10 -6.64
C PHE A 32 -4.83 0.25 -6.45
N THR A 33 -5.53 0.74 -7.47
CA THR A 33 -7.00 0.81 -7.42
C THR A 33 -7.61 -0.59 -7.39
N ASP A 34 -7.08 -1.50 -8.21
CA ASP A 34 -7.60 -2.86 -8.31
C ASP A 34 -7.28 -3.67 -7.04
N ILE A 35 -6.08 -3.51 -6.45
CA ILE A 35 -5.74 -4.18 -5.20
C ILE A 35 -6.60 -3.66 -4.02
N ILE A 36 -6.86 -2.36 -3.95
CA ILE A 36 -7.77 -1.79 -2.93
C ILE A 36 -9.18 -2.36 -3.10
N THR A 37 -9.67 -2.48 -4.33
CA THR A 37 -10.98 -3.04 -4.63
C THR A 37 -11.09 -4.51 -4.18
N LEU A 38 -10.06 -5.31 -4.48
CA LEU A 38 -9.97 -6.70 -4.05
C LEU A 38 -9.97 -6.82 -2.52
N TYR A 39 -9.13 -6.06 -1.83
CA TYR A 39 -9.05 -6.09 -0.36
C TYR A 39 -10.34 -5.60 0.30
N SER A 40 -11.01 -4.61 -0.30
CA SER A 40 -12.32 -4.15 0.15
C SER A 40 -13.38 -5.23 0.02
N ALA A 41 -13.39 -5.97 -1.11
CA ALA A 41 -14.30 -7.09 -1.32
C ALA A 41 -14.06 -8.25 -0.31
N LEU A 42 -12.83 -8.42 0.16
CA LEU A 42 -12.46 -9.40 1.18
C LEU A 42 -12.73 -8.92 2.62
N GLY A 43 -13.15 -7.68 2.83
CA GLY A 43 -13.29 -7.09 4.17
C GLY A 43 -11.95 -6.83 4.87
N LEU A 44 -10.86 -6.73 4.10
CA LEU A 44 -9.48 -6.52 4.57
C LEU A 44 -8.98 -5.08 4.33
N ALA A 45 -9.85 -4.21 3.82
CA ALA A 45 -9.57 -2.79 3.66
C ALA A 45 -10.44 -1.95 4.59
N VAL A 46 -9.84 -0.94 5.19
CA VAL A 46 -10.53 0.11 5.94
C VAL A 46 -10.25 1.44 5.25
N GLN A 47 -11.30 2.08 4.75
CA GLN A 47 -11.20 3.39 4.11
C GLN A 47 -11.47 4.51 5.11
N TYR A 48 -10.60 5.52 5.12
CA TYR A 48 -10.79 6.78 5.81
C TYR A 48 -10.59 7.93 4.82
N LYS A 49 -11.70 8.47 4.33
CA LYS A 49 -11.72 9.54 3.31
C LYS A 49 -10.86 9.17 2.09
N SER A 50 -9.79 9.92 1.80
CA SER A 50 -8.87 9.70 0.68
C SER A 50 -7.87 8.57 0.92
N ALA A 51 -7.69 8.13 2.17
CA ALA A 51 -6.70 7.14 2.56
C ALA A 51 -7.35 5.77 2.81
N VAL A 52 -6.60 4.70 2.55
CA VAL A 52 -7.04 3.31 2.74
C VAL A 52 -5.96 2.53 3.48
N ALA A 53 -6.35 1.80 4.52
CA ALA A 53 -5.51 0.86 5.24
C ALA A 53 -5.87 -0.57 4.80
N LEU A 54 -4.85 -1.35 4.45
CA LEU A 54 -4.96 -2.72 3.97
C LEU A 54 -4.25 -3.66 4.95
N ALA A 55 -4.95 -4.67 5.44
CA ALA A 55 -4.32 -5.74 6.22
C ALA A 55 -3.57 -6.70 5.28
N SER A 56 -2.24 -6.80 5.40
CA SER A 56 -1.42 -7.55 4.43
C SER A 56 -1.84 -9.02 4.31
N LEU A 57 -2.11 -9.48 3.09
CA LEU A 57 -2.42 -10.89 2.80
C LEU A 57 -1.18 -11.81 2.88
N THR A 58 0.00 -11.24 2.64
CA THR A 58 1.29 -11.95 2.67
C THR A 58 2.26 -11.23 3.61
N PRO A 59 1.91 -11.14 4.91
CA PRO A 59 2.70 -10.39 5.88
C PRO A 59 4.08 -11.01 6.04
N ARG A 60 5.11 -10.17 6.07
CA ARG A 60 6.48 -10.59 6.46
C ARG A 60 6.67 -10.56 7.97
N LYS A 61 5.83 -9.80 8.67
CA LYS A 61 5.81 -9.66 10.13
C LYS A 61 4.37 -9.67 10.62
N ASP A 62 4.18 -10.04 11.89
CA ASP A 62 2.86 -9.99 12.53
C ASP A 62 2.28 -8.58 12.46
N ASN A 63 0.97 -8.49 12.19
CA ASN A 63 0.19 -7.25 12.16
C ASN A 63 0.67 -6.20 11.14
N GLU A 64 1.14 -6.64 9.96
CA GLU A 64 1.53 -5.74 8.88
C GLU A 64 0.31 -5.07 8.22
N VAL A 65 0.26 -3.74 8.28
CA VAL A 65 -0.76 -2.90 7.66
C VAL A 65 -0.11 -1.94 6.67
N VAL A 66 -0.66 -1.88 5.45
CA VAL A 66 -0.23 -0.96 4.40
C VAL A 66 -1.23 0.18 4.31
N VAL A 67 -0.76 1.43 4.41
CA VAL A 67 -1.60 2.62 4.25
C VAL A 67 -1.28 3.28 2.92
N ILE A 68 -2.30 3.54 2.11
CA ILE A 68 -2.19 4.12 0.77
C ILE A 68 -3.11 5.34 0.69
N ALA A 69 -2.60 6.45 0.16
CA ALA A 69 -3.36 7.65 -0.13
C ALA A 69 -2.82 8.29 -1.42
N PRO A 70 -3.64 9.09 -2.14
CA PRO A 70 -3.18 9.82 -3.32
C PRO A 70 -2.13 10.88 -2.98
N GLU A 71 -2.21 11.48 -1.78
CA GLU A 71 -1.30 12.52 -1.30
C GLU A 71 -0.97 12.28 0.19
N ALA A 72 0.15 12.85 0.65
CA ALA A 72 0.55 12.81 2.06
C ALA A 72 -0.10 13.97 2.83
N ASP A 73 -1.43 13.92 2.97
CA ASP A 73 -2.28 14.93 3.60
C ASP A 73 -2.69 14.55 5.04
N ASP A 74 -3.51 15.39 5.66
CA ASP A 74 -4.02 15.15 7.02
C ASP A 74 -4.80 13.82 7.13
N ASP A 75 -5.49 13.41 6.07
CA ASP A 75 -6.27 12.18 6.05
C ASP A 75 -5.34 10.95 6.12
N PHE A 76 -4.22 10.99 5.40
CA PHE A 76 -3.18 9.97 5.48
C PHE A 76 -2.57 9.85 6.88
N PHE A 77 -2.16 10.97 7.49
CA PHE A 77 -1.56 10.96 8.82
C PHE A 77 -2.57 10.55 9.90
N GLN A 78 -3.82 10.97 9.77
CA GLN A 78 -4.88 10.61 10.70
C GLN A 78 -5.19 9.11 10.64
N LEU A 79 -5.19 8.52 9.44
CA LEU A 79 -5.38 7.07 9.28
C LEU A 79 -4.22 6.28 9.89
N ILE A 80 -2.97 6.72 9.71
CA ILE A 80 -1.82 6.12 10.39
C ILE A 80 -2.02 6.14 11.91
N TYR A 81 -2.44 7.28 12.46
CA TYR A 81 -2.72 7.40 13.89
C TYR A 81 -3.79 6.40 14.35
N TYR A 82 -4.90 6.24 13.61
CA TYR A 82 -5.94 5.27 13.97
C TYR A 82 -5.45 3.82 13.90
N VAL A 83 -4.67 3.46 12.89
CA VAL A 83 -4.07 2.13 12.78
C VAL A 83 -3.18 1.84 13.98
N LEU A 84 -2.28 2.76 14.33
CA LEU A 84 -1.39 2.59 15.49
C LEU A 84 -2.19 2.50 16.80
N ARG A 85 -3.22 3.33 16.97
CA ARG A 85 -4.10 3.29 18.14
C ARG A 85 -4.89 1.98 18.24
N GLY A 86 -5.25 1.35 17.12
CA GLY A 86 -5.96 0.08 17.11
C GLY A 86 -5.13 -1.12 17.60
N PHE A 87 -3.79 -1.01 17.57
CA PHE A 87 -2.87 -2.04 18.06
C PHE A 87 -2.36 -1.82 19.49
N MET A 88 -2.65 -0.66 20.09
CA MET A 88 -2.34 -0.35 21.50
C MET A 88 -3.51 -0.73 22.40
#